data_AF-G1QQP6-F1
#
_entry.id   AF-G1QQP6-F1
#
_cell.length_a   1.000
_cell.length_b   1.000
_cell.length_c   1.000
_cell.angle_alpha   90.00
_cell.angle_beta   90.00
_cell.angle_gamma   90.00
#
_symmetry.space_group_name_H-M   'P 1'
#
loop_
_entity.id
_entity.type
_entity.pdbx_description
1 polymer ?
#
loop_
_entity_poly.entity_id
_entity_poly.type
_entity_poly.pdbx_seq_one_letter_code
_entity_poly.pdbx_strand_id
1 'polypeptide(L)'
;MLGAEWSKLQPTRSSGRRYLDEAEREKQQYMKELRAYQQSEAYKMCTEKIQEKKIKKEDSGSGLMNTLLNGHKGGDCDGFSTFDVPIFTEEFLDQNKAREAELRRLRKMNVAFEEQNAVLQRHTQSMSSARERLEQELALEERRTLALQQQLQAVRQALTASFASLPVPGTGETPTLGTLDFYMARLHGAIERDPAQHEKLIVRIKEILAQVITEHLRYARHCALDTGHGDRAGEQPPPSWS
;
A
#
# COMPACT_ATOMS: atom_id res chain seq x y z
N MET A 1 -26.95 6.89 -1.21
CA MET A 1 -27.48 5.69 -0.51
C MET A 1 -27.09 5.76 0.96
N LEU A 2 -27.86 6.48 1.78
CA LEU A 2 -27.74 6.41 3.25
C LEU A 2 -28.89 5.57 3.82
N GLY A 3 -30.09 5.67 3.24
CA GLY A 3 -31.25 4.87 3.68
C GLY A 3 -31.04 3.35 3.63
N ALA A 4 -30.25 2.83 2.69
CA ALA A 4 -29.96 1.39 2.58
C ALA A 4 -29.00 0.86 3.66
N GLU A 5 -28.10 1.71 4.16
CA GLU A 5 -27.18 1.39 5.26
C GLU A 5 -27.93 1.39 6.60
N TRP A 6 -28.95 2.25 6.74
CA TRP A 6 -29.82 2.31 7.92
C TRP A 6 -30.71 1.07 8.07
N SER A 7 -31.19 0.48 6.96
CA SER A 7 -31.97 -0.77 7.02
C SER A 7 -31.14 -1.99 7.45
N LYS A 8 -29.82 -1.97 7.23
CA LYS A 8 -28.91 -3.07 7.63
C LYS A 8 -28.49 -2.98 9.10
N LEU A 9 -28.54 -1.79 9.69
CA LEU A 9 -28.37 -1.55 11.12
C LEU A 9 -29.69 -1.73 11.86
N GLN A 10 -30.30 -2.92 11.83
CA GLN A 10 -31.32 -3.31 12.83
C GLN A 10 -30.70 -3.99 14.06
N PRO A 11 -29.84 -3.36 14.90
CA PRO A 11 -29.57 -3.90 16.22
C PRO A 11 -30.81 -3.70 17.09
N THR A 12 -31.60 -4.77 17.11
CA THR A 12 -32.80 -5.02 17.93
C THR A 12 -34.00 -4.12 17.58
N ARG A 13 -35.09 -4.75 17.14
CA ARG A 13 -36.43 -4.15 17.05
C ARG A 13 -36.83 -3.39 18.34
N SER A 14 -36.20 -3.74 19.46
CA SER A 14 -36.31 -3.12 20.78
C SER A 14 -35.66 -1.72 20.85
N SER A 15 -34.41 -1.53 20.42
CA SER A 15 -33.73 -0.23 20.46
C SER A 15 -34.32 0.76 19.45
N GLY A 16 -34.66 0.31 18.24
CA GLY A 16 -35.33 1.16 17.24
C GLY A 16 -36.71 1.65 17.70
N ARG A 17 -37.50 0.78 18.36
CA ARG A 17 -38.78 1.18 18.96
C ARG A 17 -38.59 2.23 20.06
N ARG A 18 -37.56 2.11 20.90
CA ARG A 18 -37.29 3.11 21.94
C ARG A 18 -37.03 4.51 21.36
N TYR A 19 -36.29 4.62 20.27
CA TYR A 19 -36.06 5.92 19.62
C TYR A 19 -37.30 6.47 18.93
N LEU A 20 -38.13 5.61 18.33
CA LEU A 20 -39.40 6.03 17.74
C LEU A 20 -40.40 6.51 18.80
N ASP A 21 -40.50 5.79 19.92
CA ASP A 21 -41.36 6.16 21.04
C ASP A 21 -40.90 7.47 21.69
N GLU A 22 -39.58 7.66 21.83
CA GLU A 22 -38.99 8.90 22.37
C GLU A 22 -39.23 10.10 21.46
N ALA A 23 -39.09 9.93 20.14
CA ALA A 23 -39.37 10.98 19.16
C ALA A 23 -40.86 11.37 19.15
N GLU A 24 -41.78 10.40 19.27
CA GLU A 24 -43.21 10.70 19.37
C GLU A 24 -43.53 11.43 20.69
N ARG A 25 -42.86 11.06 21.79
CA ARG A 25 -42.98 11.73 23.09
C ARG A 25 -42.49 13.19 23.03
N GLU A 26 -41.34 13.45 22.43
CA GLU A 26 -40.82 14.81 22.23
C GLU A 26 -41.75 15.64 21.34
N LYS A 27 -42.26 15.08 20.24
CA LYS A 27 -43.24 15.76 19.39
C LYS A 27 -44.52 16.12 20.16
N GLN A 28 -45.03 15.22 20.99
CA GLN A 28 -46.20 15.50 21.83
C GLN A 28 -45.92 16.60 22.86
N GLN A 29 -44.73 16.59 23.46
CA GLN A 29 -44.30 17.66 24.37
C GLN A 29 -44.21 19.00 23.65
N TYR A 30 -43.54 19.05 22.50
CA TYR A 30 -43.44 20.25 21.68
C TYR A 30 -44.82 20.80 21.31
N MET A 31 -45.77 19.96 20.88
CA MET A 31 -47.12 20.41 20.57
C MET A 31 -47.86 20.97 21.79
N LYS A 32 -47.62 20.41 22.98
CA LYS A 32 -48.24 20.88 24.22
C LYS A 32 -47.63 22.22 24.66
N GLU A 33 -46.31 22.34 24.62
CA GLU A 33 -45.59 23.57 24.92
C GLU A 33 -45.92 24.67 23.92
N LEU A 34 -46.04 24.35 22.64
CA LEU A 34 -46.47 25.28 21.60
C LEU A 34 -47.88 25.81 21.87
N ARG A 35 -48.82 24.94 22.27
CA ARG A 35 -50.17 25.36 22.68
C ARG A 35 -50.15 26.23 23.94
N ALA A 36 -49.34 25.87 24.94
CA ALA A 36 -49.20 26.67 26.15
C ALA A 36 -48.58 28.04 25.85
N TYR A 37 -47.58 28.09 24.98
CA TYR A 37 -46.96 29.33 24.52
C TYR A 37 -47.97 30.22 23.79
N GLN A 38 -48.76 29.66 22.86
CA GLN A 38 -49.82 30.40 22.17
C GLN A 38 -50.91 30.93 23.12
N GLN A 39 -51.16 30.24 24.24
CA GLN A 39 -52.11 30.70 25.26
C GLN A 39 -51.49 31.69 26.26
N SER A 40 -50.16 31.82 26.27
CA SER A 40 -49.45 32.69 27.20
C SER A 40 -49.67 34.16 26.87
N GLU A 41 -49.67 34.99 27.90
CA GLU A 41 -49.82 36.44 27.81
C GLU A 41 -48.76 37.06 26.88
N ALA A 42 -47.54 36.52 26.86
CA ALA A 42 -46.47 36.97 25.97
C ALA A 42 -46.81 36.81 24.48
N TYR A 43 -47.49 35.72 24.09
CA TYR A 43 -47.90 35.51 22.71
C TYR A 43 -49.07 36.42 22.34
N LYS A 44 -50.09 36.52 23.19
CA LYS A 44 -51.24 37.42 22.97
C LYS A 44 -50.80 38.88 22.85
N MET A 45 -49.94 39.35 23.77
CA MET A 45 -49.38 40.71 23.74
C MET A 45 -48.56 40.98 22.47
N CYS A 46 -47.86 39.96 21.95
CA CYS A 46 -47.12 40.07 20.71
C CYS A 46 -48.06 40.10 19.49
N THR A 47 -49.06 39.22 19.43
CA THR A 47 -50.03 39.21 18.33
C THR A 47 -50.92 40.44 18.32
N GLU A 48 -51.32 40.95 19.49
CA GLU A 48 -52.05 42.21 19.65
C GLU A 48 -51.18 43.40 19.25
N LYS A 49 -49.91 43.49 19.67
CA LYS A 49 -48.99 44.54 19.17
C LYS A 49 -48.81 44.51 17.66
N ILE A 50 -48.83 43.32 17.05
CA ILE A 50 -48.73 43.17 15.59
C ILE A 50 -50.05 43.60 14.92
N GLN A 51 -51.21 43.30 15.50
CA GLN A 51 -52.52 43.70 14.99
C GLN A 51 -52.82 45.18 15.21
N GLU A 52 -52.45 45.75 16.35
CA GLU A 52 -52.61 47.17 16.66
C GLU A 52 -51.76 48.05 15.73
N LYS A 53 -50.57 47.56 15.36
CA LYS A 53 -49.75 48.17 14.28
C LYS A 53 -50.35 48.01 12.88
N LYS A 54 -51.23 47.03 12.64
CA LYS A 54 -51.98 46.91 11.39
C LYS A 54 -53.22 47.83 11.38
N ILE A 55 -53.98 47.89 12.47
CA ILE A 55 -55.18 48.73 12.60
C ILE A 55 -54.82 50.22 12.60
N LYS A 56 -53.70 50.61 13.24
CA LYS A 56 -53.20 52.00 13.19
C LYS A 56 -52.62 52.39 11.83
N LYS A 57 -52.43 51.42 10.93
CA LYS A 57 -52.03 51.63 9.52
C LYS A 57 -53.24 51.60 8.56
N GLU A 58 -54.43 51.25 9.03
CA GLU A 58 -55.66 51.28 8.22
C GLU A 58 -56.37 52.65 8.26
N ASP A 59 -56.01 53.58 9.15
CA ASP A 59 -56.46 54.98 9.12
C ASP A 59 -55.56 55.92 8.29
N SER A 60 -54.63 55.36 7.54
CA SER A 60 -53.88 56.06 6.49
C SER A 60 -53.60 55.05 5.40
N GLY A 61 -54.58 54.93 4.51
CA GLY A 61 -54.66 53.87 3.52
C GLY A 61 -53.41 53.73 2.66
N SER A 62 -53.08 52.48 2.35
CA SER A 62 -52.66 52.07 1.01
C SER A 62 -52.47 50.57 1.03
N GLY A 63 -53.15 49.92 0.07
CA GLY A 63 -52.93 48.52 -0.24
C GLY A 63 -51.55 48.25 -0.87
N LEU A 64 -51.44 47.00 -1.32
CA LEU A 64 -50.35 46.36 -2.07
C LEU A 64 -49.22 45.78 -1.22
N MET A 65 -49.38 44.49 -0.91
CA MET A 65 -48.29 43.60 -0.52
C MET A 65 -47.88 42.76 -1.74
N ASN A 66 -46.73 43.10 -2.30
CA ASN A 66 -45.69 42.19 -2.77
C ASN A 66 -44.79 42.96 -3.71
N THR A 67 -43.60 43.37 -3.26
CA THR A 67 -42.43 43.26 -4.12
C THR A 67 -41.20 43.09 -3.24
N LEU A 68 -40.56 41.96 -3.47
CA LEU A 68 -39.24 41.57 -3.03
C LEU A 68 -38.20 42.67 -3.36
N LEU A 69 -37.23 42.82 -2.46
CA LEU A 69 -35.92 43.44 -2.67
C LEU A 69 -35.93 44.93 -3.10
N ASN A 70 -35.76 45.84 -2.14
CA ASN A 70 -34.82 46.94 -2.37
C ASN A 70 -34.36 47.60 -1.07
N GLY A 71 -33.05 47.79 -0.94
CA GLY A 71 -32.49 48.67 0.08
C GLY A 71 -32.93 50.12 -0.15
N HIS A 72 -33.08 50.88 0.93
CA HIS A 72 -33.04 52.33 0.91
C HIS A 72 -32.32 52.83 2.16
N LYS A 73 -31.28 53.63 1.92
CA LYS A 73 -30.69 54.56 2.88
C LYS A 73 -31.76 55.53 3.38
N GLY A 74 -31.61 55.92 4.65
CA GLY A 74 -31.85 57.30 5.10
C GLY A 74 -33.03 57.45 6.04
N GLY A 75 -32.71 57.63 7.33
CA GLY A 75 -33.65 58.13 8.32
C GLY A 75 -33.20 57.77 9.73
N ASP A 76 -32.39 58.65 10.33
CA ASP A 76 -31.97 58.59 11.73
C ASP A 76 -33.16 58.37 12.67
N CYS A 77 -33.20 57.21 13.31
CA CYS A 77 -33.94 56.99 14.55
C CYS A 77 -33.12 56.05 15.45
N ASP A 78 -32.33 56.69 16.29
CA ASP A 78 -31.89 56.27 17.63
C ASP A 78 -31.87 54.75 17.91
N GLY A 79 -30.67 54.17 17.82
CA GLY A 79 -30.15 53.31 18.88
C GLY A 79 -30.64 51.87 18.98
N PHE A 80 -31.43 51.34 18.04
CA PHE A 80 -31.68 49.90 17.97
C PHE A 80 -31.65 49.41 16.52
N SER A 81 -30.42 49.23 16.01
CA SER A 81 -30.23 48.51 14.76
C SER A 81 -30.93 47.17 14.90
N THR A 82 -31.78 46.79 13.95
CA THR A 82 -32.42 45.47 13.91
C THR A 82 -31.39 44.32 13.88
N PHE A 83 -30.10 44.65 13.68
CA PHE A 83 -28.96 43.75 13.79
C PHE A 83 -28.45 43.51 15.21
N ASP A 84 -28.83 44.32 16.20
CA ASP A 84 -28.41 44.14 17.60
C ASP A 84 -29.33 43.14 18.32
N VAL A 85 -29.39 41.95 17.73
CA VAL A 85 -29.96 40.77 18.39
C VAL A 85 -28.84 40.19 19.27
N PRO A 86 -29.02 40.02 20.59
CA PRO A 86 -27.98 39.60 21.54
C PRO A 86 -27.22 38.31 21.23
N ILE A 87 -27.70 37.50 20.27
CA ILE A 87 -27.07 36.26 19.80
C ILE A 87 -26.08 36.45 18.64
N PHE A 88 -26.03 37.63 18.02
CA PHE A 88 -25.12 37.97 16.92
C PHE A 88 -24.23 39.17 17.28
N THR A 89 -23.64 39.12 18.47
CA THR A 89 -22.62 40.10 18.84
C THR A 89 -21.43 40.00 17.89
N GLU A 90 -20.74 41.12 17.68
CA GLU A 90 -19.53 41.19 16.84
C GLU A 90 -18.50 40.14 17.26
N GLU A 91 -18.33 39.93 18.57
CA GLU A 91 -17.43 38.91 19.13
C GLU A 91 -17.82 37.47 18.73
N PHE A 92 -19.11 37.13 18.73
CA PHE A 92 -19.56 35.80 18.30
C PHE A 92 -19.24 35.56 16.81
N LEU A 93 -19.45 36.58 15.97
CA LEU A 93 -19.16 36.51 14.54
C LEU A 93 -17.66 36.35 14.27
N ASP A 94 -16.80 37.08 14.99
CA ASP A 94 -15.35 36.96 14.88
C ASP A 94 -14.83 35.61 15.33
N GLN A 95 -15.33 35.09 16.46
CA GLN A 95 -14.99 33.73 16.92
C GLN A 95 -15.43 32.66 15.93
N ASN A 96 -16.64 32.80 15.36
CA ASN A 96 -17.14 31.89 14.34
C ASN A 96 -16.25 31.92 13.09
N LYS A 97 -15.94 33.12 12.59
CA LYS A 97 -15.04 33.33 11.44
C LYS A 97 -13.64 32.75 11.69
N ALA A 98 -13.08 32.92 12.89
CA ALA A 98 -11.81 32.31 13.29
C ALA A 98 -11.89 30.78 13.29
N ARG A 99 -12.97 30.20 13.85
CA ARG A 99 -13.22 28.75 13.82
C ARG A 99 -13.36 28.20 12.41
N GLU A 100 -14.10 28.90 11.54
CA GLU A 100 -14.24 28.52 10.13
C GLU A 100 -12.92 28.60 9.36
N ALA A 101 -12.11 29.64 9.63
CA ALA A 101 -10.78 29.77 9.06
C ALA A 101 -9.87 28.62 9.49
N GLU A 102 -9.90 28.23 10.77
CA GLU A 102 -9.13 27.11 11.29
C GLU A 102 -9.59 25.77 10.69
N LEU A 103 -10.90 25.52 10.62
CA LEU A 103 -11.43 24.32 9.95
C LEU A 103 -11.00 24.24 8.48
N ARG A 104 -11.00 25.39 7.78
CA ARG A 104 -10.51 25.45 6.40
C ARG A 104 -9.02 25.15 6.32
N ARG A 105 -8.21 25.66 7.26
CA ARG A 105 -6.77 25.40 7.33
C ARG A 105 -6.49 23.92 7.62
N LEU A 106 -7.18 23.33 8.60
CA LEU A 106 -7.07 21.92 8.94
C LEU A 106 -7.43 21.00 7.78
N ARG A 107 -8.52 21.31 7.05
CA ARG A 107 -8.89 20.56 5.83
C ARG A 107 -7.78 20.60 4.77
N LYS A 108 -7.18 21.76 4.53
CA LYS A 108 -6.05 21.89 3.59
C LYS A 108 -4.84 21.06 4.03
N MET A 109 -4.50 21.11 5.32
CA MET A 109 -3.39 20.30 5.85
C MET A 109 -3.68 18.81 5.75
N ASN A 110 -4.91 18.39 6.01
CA ASN A 110 -5.29 16.98 5.92
C ASN A 110 -5.11 16.46 4.48
N VAL A 111 -5.61 17.21 3.49
CA VAL A 111 -5.38 16.87 2.06
C VAL A 111 -3.89 16.80 1.73
N ALA A 112 -3.08 17.75 2.19
CA ALA A 112 -1.63 17.71 1.96
C ALA A 112 -0.96 16.48 2.58
N PHE A 113 -1.40 16.06 3.78
CA PHE A 113 -0.91 14.83 4.41
C PHE A 113 -1.38 13.57 3.68
N GLU A 114 -2.61 13.53 3.20
CA GLU A 114 -3.12 12.43 2.37
C GLU A 114 -2.29 12.28 1.08
N GLU A 115 -1.99 13.39 0.41
CA GLU A 115 -1.12 13.42 -0.77
C GLU A 115 0.30 12.93 -0.45
N GLN A 116 0.90 13.39 0.65
CA GLN A 116 2.22 12.93 1.09
C GLN A 116 2.22 11.44 1.41
N ASN A 117 1.20 10.94 2.11
CA ASN A 117 1.05 9.52 2.42
C ASN A 117 0.92 8.69 1.14
N ALA A 118 0.18 9.16 0.14
CA ALA A 118 0.06 8.49 -1.15
C ALA A 118 1.40 8.43 -1.91
N VAL A 119 2.23 9.48 -1.82
CA VAL A 119 3.59 9.47 -2.38
C VAL A 119 4.47 8.47 -1.65
N LEU A 120 4.48 8.49 -0.32
CA LEU A 120 5.26 7.56 0.50
C LEU A 120 4.86 6.11 0.24
N GLN A 121 3.56 5.83 0.14
CA GLN A 121 3.06 4.49 -0.14
C GLN A 121 3.53 3.98 -1.50
N ARG A 122 3.52 4.84 -2.55
CA ARG A 122 4.09 4.48 -3.86
C ARG A 122 5.59 4.22 -3.80
N HIS A 123 6.34 5.02 -3.05
CA HIS A 123 7.77 4.81 -2.88
C HIS A 123 8.06 3.49 -2.17
N THR A 124 7.35 3.20 -1.08
CA THR A 124 7.45 1.91 -0.36
C THR A 124 7.14 0.74 -1.30
N GLN A 125 6.06 0.82 -2.09
CA GLN A 125 5.73 -0.22 -3.07
C GLN A 125 6.84 -0.40 -4.12
N SER A 126 7.38 0.70 -4.65
CA SER A 126 8.47 0.66 -5.62
C SER A 126 9.73 0.00 -5.04
N MET A 127 10.10 0.36 -3.81
CA MET A 127 11.21 -0.26 -3.09
C MET A 127 10.96 -1.75 -2.82
N SER A 128 9.74 -2.12 -2.40
CA SER A 128 9.37 -3.52 -2.20
C SER A 128 9.50 -4.34 -3.47
N SER A 129 9.01 -3.84 -4.61
CA SER A 129 9.18 -4.53 -5.90
C SER A 129 10.63 -4.59 -6.36
N ALA A 130 11.44 -3.56 -6.09
CA ALA A 130 12.87 -3.59 -6.38
C ALA A 130 13.60 -4.62 -5.51
N ARG A 131 13.25 -4.70 -4.23
CA ARG A 131 13.78 -5.70 -3.31
C ARG A 131 13.44 -7.12 -3.77
N GLU A 132 12.19 -7.38 -4.14
CA GLU A 132 11.76 -8.70 -4.60
C GLU A 132 12.53 -9.15 -5.85
N ARG A 133 12.76 -8.24 -6.81
CA ARG A 133 13.61 -8.52 -7.98
C ARG A 133 15.04 -8.88 -7.59
N LEU A 134 15.64 -8.14 -6.66
CA LEU A 134 16.99 -8.42 -6.18
C LEU A 134 17.07 -9.75 -5.42
N GLU A 135 16.04 -10.10 -4.65
CA GLU A 135 15.96 -11.40 -3.96
C GLU A 135 15.86 -12.56 -4.98
N GLN A 136 15.11 -12.38 -6.06
CA GLN A 136 15.03 -13.36 -7.16
C GLN A 136 16.38 -13.50 -7.90
N GLU A 137 17.02 -12.39 -8.26
CA GLU A 137 18.35 -12.39 -8.88
C GLU A 137 19.40 -13.06 -8.00
N LEU A 138 19.39 -12.77 -6.70
CA LEU A 138 20.27 -13.42 -5.73
C LEU A 138 20.05 -14.93 -5.70
N ALA A 139 18.79 -15.39 -5.60
CA ALA A 139 18.48 -16.82 -5.58
C ALA A 139 18.92 -17.54 -6.87
N LEU A 140 18.76 -16.88 -8.03
CA LEU A 140 19.25 -17.41 -9.31
C LEU A 140 20.78 -17.52 -9.32
N GLU A 141 21.49 -16.52 -8.83
CA GLU A 141 22.95 -16.51 -8.84
C GLU A 141 23.55 -17.47 -7.79
N GLU A 142 22.88 -17.67 -6.65
CA GLU A 142 23.19 -18.72 -5.69
C GLU A 142 23.06 -20.12 -6.32
N ARG A 143 21.94 -20.38 -7.02
CA ARG A 143 21.74 -21.65 -7.75
C ARG A 143 22.82 -21.87 -8.81
N ARG A 144 23.18 -20.83 -9.55
CA ARG A 144 24.24 -20.88 -10.57
C ARG A 144 25.60 -21.18 -9.95
N THR A 145 25.91 -20.54 -8.84
CA THR A 145 27.16 -20.74 -8.09
C THR A 145 27.26 -22.17 -7.58
N LEU A 146 26.18 -22.71 -7.00
CA LEU A 146 26.12 -24.11 -6.55
C LEU A 146 26.32 -25.09 -7.72
N ALA A 147 25.68 -24.83 -8.86
CA ALA A 147 25.85 -25.68 -10.05
C ALA A 147 27.31 -25.69 -10.55
N LEU A 148 27.98 -24.53 -10.59
CA LEU A 148 29.39 -24.43 -10.96
C LEU A 148 30.30 -25.15 -9.94
N GLN A 149 30.03 -25.02 -8.65
CA GLN A 149 30.76 -25.74 -7.60
C GLN A 149 30.61 -27.26 -7.75
N GLN A 150 29.40 -27.75 -8.04
CA GLN A 150 29.13 -29.16 -8.30
C GLN A 150 29.87 -29.65 -9.55
N GLN A 151 29.87 -28.89 -10.64
CA GLN A 151 30.63 -29.22 -11.85
C GLN A 151 32.14 -29.30 -11.56
N LEU A 152 32.69 -28.33 -10.84
CA LEU A 152 34.10 -28.34 -10.44
C LEU A 152 34.43 -29.58 -9.59
N GLN A 153 33.57 -29.91 -8.62
CA GLN A 153 33.74 -31.10 -7.78
C GLN A 153 33.69 -32.39 -8.60
N ALA A 154 32.76 -32.50 -9.56
CA ALA A 154 32.65 -33.65 -10.45
C ALA A 154 33.91 -33.83 -11.31
N VAL A 155 34.45 -32.73 -11.88
CA VAL A 155 35.72 -32.77 -12.62
C VAL A 155 36.87 -33.21 -11.73
N ARG A 156 36.97 -32.65 -10.51
CA ARG A 156 38.03 -33.03 -9.56
C ARG A 156 37.95 -34.52 -9.21
N GLN A 157 36.75 -35.05 -8.95
CA GLN A 157 36.56 -36.47 -8.68
C GLN A 157 36.94 -37.35 -9.87
N ALA A 158 36.51 -36.98 -11.09
CA ALA A 158 36.86 -37.71 -12.30
C ALA A 158 38.38 -37.73 -12.53
N LEU A 159 39.04 -36.58 -12.39
CA LEU A 159 40.50 -36.49 -12.49
C LEU A 159 41.19 -37.33 -11.41
N THR A 160 40.80 -37.21 -10.14
CA THR A 160 41.38 -38.01 -9.06
C THR A 160 41.24 -39.51 -9.34
N ALA A 161 40.07 -39.96 -9.80
CA ALA A 161 39.83 -41.36 -10.12
C ALA A 161 40.66 -41.84 -11.33
N SER A 162 40.67 -41.09 -12.43
CA SER A 162 41.39 -41.49 -13.64
C SER A 162 42.90 -41.52 -13.45
N PHE A 163 43.45 -40.60 -12.66
CA PHE A 163 44.88 -40.53 -12.36
C PHE A 163 45.31 -41.39 -11.16
N ALA A 164 44.38 -42.07 -10.46
CA ALA A 164 44.72 -42.95 -9.32
C ALA A 164 45.68 -44.09 -9.70
N SER A 165 45.67 -44.50 -10.97
CA SER A 165 46.57 -45.54 -11.51
C SER A 165 47.93 -45.02 -12.00
N LEU A 166 48.15 -43.69 -11.94
CA LEU A 166 49.35 -43.03 -12.46
C LEU A 166 50.12 -42.35 -11.33
N PRO A 167 51.05 -43.05 -10.66
CA PRO A 167 51.91 -42.42 -9.68
C PRO A 167 52.89 -41.44 -10.35
N VAL A 168 53.23 -40.36 -9.66
CA VAL A 168 54.25 -39.41 -10.14
C VAL A 168 55.62 -40.10 -10.25
N PRO A 169 56.34 -39.97 -11.37
CA PRO A 169 57.68 -40.54 -11.54
C PRO A 169 58.64 -40.09 -10.43
N GLY A 170 59.35 -41.06 -9.83
CA GLY A 170 60.33 -40.81 -8.77
C GLY A 170 59.77 -40.69 -7.35
N THR A 171 58.51 -40.26 -7.18
CA THR A 171 57.89 -40.10 -5.84
C THR A 171 56.82 -41.14 -5.52
N GLY A 172 56.18 -41.77 -6.51
CA GLY A 172 55.14 -42.78 -6.27
C GLY A 172 53.80 -42.21 -5.80
N GLU A 173 53.70 -40.90 -5.57
CA GLU A 173 52.51 -40.22 -5.08
C GLU A 173 51.33 -40.34 -6.07
N THR A 174 50.14 -40.64 -5.57
CA THR A 174 48.88 -40.66 -6.32
C THR A 174 47.96 -39.52 -5.87
N PRO A 175 47.04 -39.04 -6.73
CA PRO A 175 46.19 -37.90 -6.39
C PRO A 175 45.11 -38.29 -5.37
N THR A 176 44.79 -37.34 -4.49
CA THR A 176 43.56 -37.33 -3.68
C THR A 176 42.78 -36.06 -3.96
N LEU A 177 41.53 -35.97 -3.51
CA LEU A 177 40.69 -34.79 -3.78
C LEU A 177 41.29 -33.48 -3.23
N GLY A 178 42.04 -33.56 -2.12
CA GLY A 178 42.73 -32.42 -1.50
C GLY A 178 44.15 -32.16 -2.02
N THR A 179 44.76 -33.14 -2.69
CA THR A 179 46.15 -33.03 -3.20
C THR A 179 46.24 -32.95 -4.72
N LEU A 180 45.11 -33.01 -5.43
CA LEU A 180 45.05 -33.06 -6.89
C LEU A 180 45.87 -31.96 -7.58
N ASP A 181 45.74 -30.71 -7.13
CA ASP A 181 46.42 -29.57 -7.78
C ASP A 181 47.94 -29.68 -7.65
N PHE A 182 48.41 -30.09 -6.48
CA PHE A 182 49.83 -30.31 -6.21
C PHE A 182 50.38 -31.55 -6.94
N TYR A 183 49.60 -32.63 -6.99
CA TYR A 183 49.92 -33.81 -7.80
C TYR A 183 50.08 -33.44 -9.28
N MET A 184 49.14 -32.67 -9.85
CA MET A 184 49.19 -32.25 -11.26
C MET A 184 50.43 -31.38 -11.53
N ALA A 185 50.75 -30.45 -10.63
CA ALA A 185 51.96 -29.63 -10.73
C ALA A 185 53.25 -30.47 -10.65
N ARG A 186 53.32 -31.44 -9.72
CA ARG A 186 54.47 -32.35 -9.62
C ARG A 186 54.61 -33.24 -10.86
N LEU A 187 53.50 -33.81 -11.34
CA LEU A 187 53.47 -34.66 -12.53
C LEU A 187 53.95 -33.89 -13.76
N HIS A 188 53.45 -32.66 -13.96
CA HIS A 188 53.88 -31.77 -15.03
C HIS A 188 55.39 -31.50 -14.95
N GLY A 189 55.88 -31.09 -13.78
CA GLY A 189 57.31 -30.82 -13.58
C GLY A 189 58.21 -32.06 -13.72
N ALA A 190 57.70 -33.27 -13.49
CA ALA A 190 58.44 -34.52 -13.74
C ALA A 190 58.57 -34.79 -15.25
N ILE A 191 57.49 -34.57 -15.99
CA ILE A 191 57.46 -34.73 -17.46
C ILE A 191 58.34 -33.70 -18.16
N GLU A 192 58.32 -32.45 -17.72
CA GLU A 192 59.11 -31.37 -18.32
C GLU A 192 60.63 -31.58 -18.19
N ARG A 193 61.09 -32.26 -17.13
CA ARG A 193 62.52 -32.51 -16.91
C ARG A 193 63.12 -33.49 -17.92
N ASP A 194 62.35 -34.50 -18.34
CA ASP A 194 62.78 -35.47 -19.36
C ASP A 194 61.58 -35.94 -20.20
N PRO A 195 61.22 -35.20 -21.27
CA PRO A 195 60.06 -35.54 -22.09
C PRO A 195 60.27 -36.81 -22.94
N ALA A 196 61.52 -37.09 -23.34
CA ALA A 196 61.85 -38.22 -24.20
C ALA A 196 61.71 -39.55 -23.43
N GLN A 197 62.10 -39.56 -22.15
CA GLN A 197 61.90 -40.73 -21.29
C GLN A 197 60.42 -40.99 -20.99
N HIS A 198 59.59 -39.95 -20.91
CA HIS A 198 58.20 -40.04 -20.48
C HIS A 198 57.18 -40.07 -21.63
N GLU A 199 57.59 -40.35 -22.87
CA GLU A 199 56.71 -40.29 -24.06
C GLU A 199 55.45 -41.16 -23.92
N LYS A 200 55.58 -42.41 -23.45
CA LYS A 200 54.43 -43.30 -23.20
C LYS A 200 53.47 -42.77 -22.13
N LEU A 201 54.03 -42.16 -21.08
CA LEU A 201 53.26 -41.55 -19.99
C LEU A 201 52.49 -40.34 -20.52
N ILE A 202 53.12 -39.50 -21.35
CA ILE A 202 52.47 -38.35 -22.00
C ILE A 202 51.28 -38.78 -22.84
N VAL A 203 51.43 -39.84 -23.66
CA VAL A 203 50.31 -40.38 -24.46
C VAL A 203 49.16 -40.83 -23.54
N ARG A 204 49.47 -41.57 -22.47
CA ARG A 204 48.46 -42.04 -21.53
C ARG A 204 47.72 -40.90 -20.81
N ILE A 205 48.44 -39.85 -20.42
CA ILE A 205 47.86 -38.65 -19.81
C ILE A 205 46.92 -37.96 -20.80
N LYS A 206 47.32 -37.81 -22.06
CA LYS A 206 46.47 -37.23 -23.12
C LYS A 206 45.19 -38.03 -23.32
N GLU A 207 45.27 -39.37 -23.34
CA GLU A 207 44.09 -40.24 -23.44
C GLU A 207 43.14 -40.03 -22.26
N ILE A 208 43.66 -40.02 -21.03
CA ILE A 208 42.87 -39.81 -19.82
C ILE A 208 42.18 -38.44 -19.82
N LEU A 209 42.92 -37.39 -20.17
CA LEU A 209 42.35 -36.03 -20.26
C LEU A 209 41.24 -35.97 -21.31
N ALA A 210 41.43 -36.59 -22.48
CA ALA A 210 40.41 -36.65 -23.52
C ALA A 210 39.14 -37.39 -23.05
N GLN A 211 39.31 -38.49 -22.30
CA GLN A 211 38.18 -39.22 -21.69
C GLN A 211 37.45 -38.36 -20.66
N VAL A 212 38.16 -37.74 -19.72
CA VAL A 212 37.56 -36.88 -18.67
C VAL A 212 36.81 -35.69 -19.29
N ILE A 213 37.38 -35.05 -20.32
CA ILE A 213 36.72 -33.95 -21.04
C ILE A 213 35.42 -34.44 -21.69
N THR A 214 35.45 -35.61 -22.34
CA THR A 214 34.28 -36.17 -23.02
C THR A 214 33.17 -36.52 -22.03
N GLU A 215 33.49 -37.18 -20.92
CA GLU A 215 32.52 -37.53 -19.89
C GLU A 215 31.95 -36.28 -19.21
N HIS A 216 32.79 -35.28 -18.91
CA HIS A 216 32.31 -34.03 -18.35
C HIS A 216 31.37 -33.28 -19.30
N LEU A 217 31.67 -33.24 -20.60
CA LEU A 217 30.79 -32.62 -21.61
C LEU A 217 29.45 -33.35 -21.72
N ARG A 218 29.41 -34.68 -21.54
CA ARG A 218 28.15 -35.44 -21.45
C ARG A 218 27.39 -35.13 -20.17
N TYR A 219 28.06 -35.10 -19.03
CA TYR A 219 27.46 -34.77 -17.74
C TYR A 219 26.87 -33.35 -17.75
N ALA A 220 27.64 -32.36 -18.20
CA ALA A 220 27.18 -30.97 -18.32
C ALA A 220 25.96 -30.82 -19.24
N ARG A 221 25.92 -31.59 -20.35
CA ARG A 221 24.78 -31.63 -21.26
C ARG A 221 23.54 -32.25 -20.59
N HIS A 222 23.73 -33.29 -19.79
CA HIS A 222 22.64 -33.93 -19.04
C HIS A 222 22.07 -32.99 -17.98
N CYS A 223 22.93 -32.33 -17.19
CA CYS A 223 22.51 -31.35 -16.19
C CYS A 223 21.74 -30.17 -16.81
N ALA A 224 22.14 -29.70 -17.99
CA ALA A 224 21.45 -28.62 -18.70
C ALA A 224 20.04 -29.01 -19.18
N LEU A 225 19.79 -30.29 -19.46
CA LEU A 225 18.48 -30.79 -19.85
C LEU A 225 17.51 -30.88 -18.65
N ASP A 226 18.02 -31.27 -17.48
CA ASP A 226 17.22 -31.33 -16.24
C ASP A 226 16.85 -29.95 -15.68
N THR A 227 17.64 -28.92 -15.96
CA THR A 227 17.34 -27.55 -15.50
C THR A 227 16.16 -26.90 -16.25
N GLY A 228 15.82 -27.40 -17.44
CA GLY A 228 14.78 -26.82 -18.31
C GLY A 228 13.34 -27.26 -18.04
N HIS A 229 13.09 -28.18 -17.11
CA HIS A 229 11.75 -28.70 -16.81
C HIS A 229 11.07 -28.05 -15.57
N GLY A 230 11.73 -27.12 -14.88
CA GLY A 230 11.24 -26.54 -13.62
C GLY A 230 10.32 -25.32 -13.73
N ASP A 231 10.30 -24.59 -14.84
CA ASP A 231 9.67 -23.25 -14.92
C ASP A 231 8.27 -23.23 -15.56
N ARG A 232 7.59 -24.38 -15.69
CA ARG A 232 6.25 -24.46 -16.31
C ARG A 232 5.14 -24.90 -15.35
N ALA A 233 5.22 -24.49 -14.09
CA ALA A 233 4.17 -24.68 -13.10
C ALA A 233 3.80 -23.34 -12.46
N GLY A 234 2.92 -22.57 -13.09
CA GLY A 234 2.52 -21.28 -12.51
C GLY A 234 1.54 -20.39 -13.27
N GLU A 235 1.11 -20.72 -14.49
CA GLU A 235 0.00 -19.97 -15.12
C GLU A 235 -1.34 -20.58 -14.73
N GLN A 236 -1.92 -20.10 -13.62
CA GLN A 236 -3.35 -20.23 -13.38
C GLN A 236 -4.10 -19.27 -14.32
N PRO A 237 -5.13 -19.73 -15.06
CA PRO A 237 -5.97 -18.84 -15.85
C PRO A 237 -6.81 -17.93 -14.93
N PRO A 238 -7.12 -16.69 -15.34
CA PRO A 238 -7.86 -15.74 -14.52
C PRO A 238 -9.29 -16.22 -14.24
N PRO A 239 -9.86 -15.92 -13.05
CA PRO A 239 -11.19 -16.38 -12.68
C PRO A 239 -12.26 -15.73 -13.56
N SER A 240 -13.11 -16.57 -14.15
CA SER A 240 -14.34 -16.17 -14.82
C SER A 240 -15.34 -15.66 -13.79
N TRP A 241 -15.80 -14.43 -13.95
CA TRP A 241 -16.83 -13.82 -13.12
C TRP A 241 -18.22 -14.30 -13.60
N SER A 242 -19.00 -14.89 -12.70
CA SER A 242 -20.45 -15.11 -12.79
C SER A 242 -21.09 -14.63 -11.49
#